data_AF-A0A2T1EQH6-F1
#
_entry.id   AF-A0A2T1EQH6-F1
#
_cell.length_a   1.000
_cell.length_b   1.000
_cell.length_c   1.000
_cell.angle_alpha   90.00
_cell.angle_beta   90.00
_cell.angle_gamma   90.00
#
_symmetry.space_group_name_H-M   'P 1'
#
loop_
_entity.id
_entity.type
_entity.pdbx_description
1 polymer ?
#
loop_
_entity_poly.entity_id
_entity_poly.type
_entity_poly.pdbx_seq_one_letter_code
_entity_poly.pdbx_strand_id
1 'polypeptide(L)'
;MIRGKAFEFSTYSRLKQILPAEEWTVTKPVMNAQTGTHDIDLMVKHNLTGKVISVECKLAGKGGFRVAKKSQAGIASKDDYLISVKCMRSRTTKTPAKVASAARMLSVSPEAFLTHSDQYRASNFDVVATSIGNAFYETLEDEDGNLMYKFQPTEAGKKFIKRLNPPVDNEIALQEFVYNKVYFASSLDIAVSSKSGVVCNKRSCLDKSDCGFIPNYPVINFGNITELSPDLIPSPKNHWIEIERVEQLFKEVLDRI
;
A
#
# COMPACT_ATOMS: atom_id res chain seq x y z
N MET A 1 -7.03 -16.90 6.97
CA MET A 1 -6.52 -15.72 6.24
C MET A 1 -7.65 -14.69 6.07
N ILE A 2 -8.20 -14.18 7.18
CA ILE A 2 -9.39 -13.30 7.22
C ILE A 2 -9.02 -11.80 7.10
N ARG A 3 -7.72 -11.45 7.16
CA ARG A 3 -7.27 -10.06 7.31
C ARG A 3 -7.38 -9.19 6.06
N GLY A 4 -7.22 -9.75 4.86
CA GLY A 4 -7.35 -8.98 3.61
C GLY A 4 -8.77 -8.48 3.39
N LYS A 5 -9.73 -9.41 3.37
CA LYS A 5 -11.16 -9.06 3.24
C LYS A 5 -11.65 -8.14 4.34
N ALA A 6 -11.28 -8.39 5.60
CA ALA A 6 -11.65 -7.49 6.70
C ALA A 6 -11.10 -6.06 6.50
N PHE A 7 -9.88 -5.94 5.96
CA PHE A 7 -9.31 -4.64 5.61
C PHE A 7 -10.06 -3.95 4.46
N GLU A 8 -10.49 -4.69 3.43
CA GLU A 8 -11.34 -4.14 2.36
C GLU A 8 -12.67 -3.59 2.91
N PHE A 9 -13.36 -4.34 3.79
CA PHE A 9 -14.65 -3.92 4.36
C PHE A 9 -14.52 -2.74 5.34
N SER A 10 -13.46 -2.70 6.14
CA SER A 10 -13.19 -1.56 7.03
C SER A 10 -12.85 -0.31 6.23
N THR A 11 -12.01 -0.42 5.20
CA THR A 11 -11.69 0.69 4.29
C THR A 11 -12.93 1.21 3.57
N TYR A 12 -13.76 0.32 3.02
CA TYR A 12 -15.06 0.67 2.44
C TYR A 12 -15.93 1.48 3.40
N SER A 13 -16.13 0.96 4.62
CA SER A 13 -16.98 1.59 5.63
C SER A 13 -16.45 2.97 6.01
N ARG A 14 -15.14 3.11 6.13
CA ARG A 14 -14.49 4.38 6.51
C ARG A 14 -14.55 5.43 5.40
N LEU A 15 -14.33 5.03 4.15
CA LEU A 15 -14.48 5.93 3.00
C LEU A 15 -15.92 6.47 2.90
N LYS A 16 -16.93 5.63 3.13
CA LYS A 16 -18.34 6.07 3.16
C LYS A 16 -18.67 7.08 4.26
N GLN A 17 -17.91 7.08 5.35
CA GLN A 17 -18.10 8.03 6.45
C GLN A 17 -17.41 9.37 6.18
N ILE A 18 -16.28 9.36 5.47
CA ILE A 18 -15.45 10.55 5.26
C ILE A 18 -15.83 11.29 3.99
N LEU A 19 -16.16 10.58 2.92
CA LEU A 19 -16.47 11.21 1.63
C LEU A 19 -17.91 11.73 1.61
N PRO A 20 -18.15 12.97 1.15
CA PRO A 20 -19.49 13.50 0.96
C PRO A 20 -20.30 12.66 -0.04
N ALA A 21 -21.47 12.16 0.38
CA ALA A 21 -22.26 11.21 -0.41
C ALA A 21 -22.90 11.84 -1.67
N GLU A 22 -23.11 13.15 -1.65
CA GLU A 22 -23.54 13.96 -2.79
C GLU A 22 -22.48 14.02 -3.89
N GLU A 23 -21.20 13.98 -3.53
CA GLU A 23 -20.08 14.10 -4.47
C GLU A 23 -19.51 12.72 -4.85
N TRP A 24 -19.52 11.76 -3.93
CA TRP A 24 -18.85 10.48 -4.10
C TRP A 24 -19.74 9.29 -3.77
N THR A 25 -19.67 8.26 -4.60
CA THR A 25 -20.26 6.95 -4.34
C THR A 25 -19.16 5.92 -4.17
N VAL A 26 -19.07 5.30 -2.99
CA VAL A 26 -18.14 4.19 -2.72
C VAL A 26 -18.89 2.87 -2.87
N THR A 27 -18.34 1.93 -3.65
CA THR A 27 -18.88 0.59 -3.81
C THR A 27 -17.81 -0.48 -3.60
N LYS A 28 -18.23 -1.61 -3.02
CA LYS A 28 -17.45 -2.84 -3.01
C LYS A 28 -18.10 -3.81 -4.00
N PRO A 29 -17.51 -4.06 -5.17
CA PRO A 29 -18.13 -4.90 -6.17
C PRO A 29 -18.22 -6.35 -5.68
N VAL A 30 -19.40 -6.95 -5.81
CA VAL A 30 -19.60 -8.38 -5.55
C VAL A 30 -19.24 -9.13 -6.84
N MET A 31 -17.95 -9.36 -7.06
CA MET A 31 -17.50 -10.14 -8.21
C MET A 31 -17.24 -11.59 -7.82
N ASN A 32 -17.76 -12.51 -8.62
CA ASN A 32 -17.24 -13.86 -8.67
C ASN A 32 -15.90 -13.80 -9.43
N ALA A 33 -14.82 -14.30 -8.83
CA ALA A 33 -13.51 -14.29 -9.47
C ALA A 33 -13.59 -14.95 -10.86
N GLN A 34 -13.37 -14.17 -11.92
CA GLN A 34 -13.30 -14.67 -13.29
C GLN A 34 -11.84 -14.79 -13.73
N THR A 35 -11.55 -15.79 -14.55
CA THR A 35 -10.18 -16.01 -15.04
C THR A 35 -9.80 -14.90 -16.00
N GLY A 36 -8.81 -14.08 -15.63
CA GLY A 36 -8.27 -13.02 -16.49
C GLY A 36 -8.74 -11.61 -16.14
N THR A 37 -9.69 -11.45 -15.22
CA THR A 37 -10.10 -10.15 -14.68
C THR A 37 -9.34 -9.85 -13.38
N HIS A 38 -8.87 -8.62 -13.23
CA HIS A 38 -8.34 -8.15 -11.95
C HIS A 38 -9.52 -7.83 -11.03
N ASP A 39 -9.67 -8.57 -9.93
CA ASP A 39 -10.70 -8.26 -8.95
C ASP A 39 -10.39 -6.89 -8.33
N ILE A 40 -11.32 -5.94 -8.48
CA ILE A 40 -11.19 -4.61 -7.89
C ILE A 40 -11.72 -4.70 -6.46
N ASP A 41 -10.90 -4.32 -5.49
CA ASP A 41 -11.28 -4.41 -4.07
C ASP A 41 -12.40 -3.41 -3.73
N LEU A 42 -12.25 -2.16 -4.17
CA LEU A 42 -13.20 -1.04 -4.00
C LEU A 42 -13.22 -0.12 -5.23
N MET A 43 -14.38 0.50 -5.46
CA MET A 43 -14.57 1.54 -6.48
C MET A 43 -15.08 2.82 -5.83
N VAL A 44 -14.54 3.96 -6.24
CA VAL A 44 -14.97 5.29 -5.82
C VAL A 44 -15.39 6.08 -7.05
N LYS A 45 -16.69 6.31 -7.22
CA LYS A 45 -17.24 7.06 -8.35
C LYS A 45 -17.44 8.51 -7.94
N HIS A 46 -16.94 9.43 -8.75
CA HIS A 46 -17.31 10.84 -8.64
C HIS A 46 -18.67 11.05 -9.31
N ASN A 47 -19.67 11.48 -8.54
CA ASN A 47 -21.07 11.50 -8.96
C ASN A 47 -21.29 12.46 -10.14
N LEU A 48 -20.63 13.62 -10.12
CA LEU A 48 -20.80 14.65 -11.14
C LEU A 48 -20.20 14.24 -12.50
N THR A 49 -18.98 13.72 -12.52
CA THR A 49 -18.29 13.37 -13.78
C THR A 49 -18.56 11.94 -14.24
N GLY A 50 -19.06 11.09 -13.34
CA GLY A 50 -19.26 9.66 -13.59
C GLY A 50 -17.97 8.83 -13.64
N LYS A 51 -16.79 9.46 -13.53
CA LYS A 51 -15.50 8.77 -13.52
C LYS A 51 -15.38 7.86 -12.29
N VAL A 52 -14.73 6.72 -12.47
CA VAL A 52 -14.53 5.70 -11.43
C VAL A 52 -13.05 5.57 -11.13
N ILE A 53 -12.70 5.68 -9.86
CA ILE A 53 -11.38 5.41 -9.30
C ILE A 53 -11.42 4.01 -8.71
N SER A 54 -10.54 3.15 -9.17
CA SER A 54 -10.30 1.81 -8.63
C SER A 54 -9.30 1.86 -7.48
N VAL A 55 -9.65 1.25 -6.35
CA VAL A 55 -8.81 1.24 -5.14
C VAL A 55 -8.46 -0.21 -4.79
N GLU A 56 -7.16 -0.51 -4.75
CA GLU A 56 -6.61 -1.80 -4.33
C GLU A 56 -6.24 -1.77 -2.83
N CYS A 57 -6.73 -2.73 -2.05
CA CYS A 57 -6.48 -2.83 -0.63
C CYS A 57 -5.33 -3.80 -0.35
N LYS A 58 -4.20 -3.29 0.13
CA LYS A 58 -3.03 -4.09 0.52
C LYS A 58 -2.72 -3.95 1.99
N LEU A 59 -2.16 -5.00 2.58
CA LEU A 59 -1.66 -4.95 3.95
C LEU A 59 -0.21 -4.48 3.96
N ALA A 60 0.19 -3.77 5.03
CA ALA A 60 1.61 -3.63 5.33
C ALA A 60 2.28 -5.02 5.39
N GLY A 61 3.54 -5.07 4.97
CA GLY A 61 4.37 -6.26 5.14
C GLY A 61 4.44 -6.63 6.62
N LYS A 62 4.32 -7.92 6.92
CA LYS A 62 4.53 -8.43 8.29
C LYS A 62 5.94 -8.04 8.77
N GLY A 63 6.06 -7.43 9.94
CA GLY A 63 7.34 -6.90 10.43
C GLY A 63 7.94 -5.85 9.49
N GLY A 64 7.11 -5.21 8.66
CA GLY A 64 7.52 -4.31 7.59
C GLY A 64 7.97 -2.93 8.06
N PHE A 65 7.89 -2.68 9.38
CA PHE A 65 8.41 -1.48 10.02
C PHE A 65 9.94 -1.58 10.18
N ARG A 66 10.66 -0.52 9.83
CA ARG A 66 12.11 -0.42 10.05
C ARG A 66 12.58 1.02 10.11
N VAL A 67 13.72 1.23 10.76
CA VAL A 67 14.52 2.46 10.65
C VAL A 67 15.61 2.25 9.60
N ALA A 68 15.78 3.20 8.69
CA ALA A 68 16.73 3.11 7.61
C ALA A 68 18.18 3.16 8.13
N LYS A 69 18.93 2.07 7.97
CA LYS A 69 20.34 2.02 8.39
C LYS A 69 21.30 2.79 7.45
N LYS A 70 20.84 3.06 6.23
CA LYS A 70 21.60 3.75 5.18
C LYS A 70 20.63 4.45 4.23
N SER A 71 21.10 5.49 3.57
CA SER A 71 20.37 6.12 2.48
C SER A 71 20.23 5.15 1.30
N GLN A 72 19.07 5.18 0.66
CA GLN A 72 18.74 4.39 -0.51
C GLN A 72 18.01 5.31 -1.51
N ALA A 73 18.63 5.51 -2.68
CA ALA A 73 18.11 6.38 -3.72
C ALA A 73 16.65 6.06 -4.07
N GLY A 74 15.82 7.11 -4.15
CA GLY A 74 14.38 7.01 -4.46
C GLY A 74 13.52 6.36 -3.36
N ILE A 75 14.08 6.05 -2.18
CA ILE A 75 13.36 5.34 -1.11
C ILE A 75 13.47 6.05 0.23
N ALA A 76 14.68 6.29 0.73
CA ALA A 76 14.87 6.80 2.09
C ALA A 76 16.26 7.39 2.33
N SER A 77 16.34 8.30 3.30
CA SER A 77 17.58 8.74 3.93
C SER A 77 17.92 7.85 5.12
N LYS A 78 19.18 7.88 5.58
CA LYS A 78 19.57 7.25 6.85
C LYS A 78 18.69 7.79 7.99
N ASP A 79 18.32 6.91 8.91
CA ASP A 79 17.50 7.16 10.11
C ASP A 79 16.02 7.50 9.84
N ASP A 80 15.57 7.42 8.59
CA ASP A 80 14.15 7.50 8.24
C ASP A 80 13.35 6.30 8.78
N TYR A 81 12.11 6.56 9.20
CA TYR A 81 11.16 5.56 9.67
C TYR A 81 10.28 5.10 8.51
N LEU A 82 10.29 3.80 8.23
CA LEU A 82 9.76 3.23 7.00
C LEU A 82 8.79 2.10 7.28
N ILE A 83 7.71 2.04 6.49
CA ILE A 83 6.76 0.92 6.47
C ILE A 83 6.65 0.39 5.05
N SER A 84 6.93 -0.90 4.88
CA SER A 84 6.82 -1.56 3.57
C SER A 84 5.40 -2.08 3.36
N VAL A 85 4.80 -1.80 2.21
CA VAL A 85 3.43 -2.21 1.87
C VAL A 85 3.46 -3.41 0.94
N LYS A 86 2.77 -4.51 1.25
CA LYS A 86 2.85 -5.72 0.43
C LYS A 86 1.98 -5.60 -0.83
N CYS A 87 2.50 -4.92 -1.85
CA CYS A 87 1.83 -4.67 -3.13
C CYS A 87 2.29 -5.67 -4.22
N MET A 88 1.90 -6.94 -4.07
CA MET A 88 2.22 -8.00 -5.03
C MET A 88 0.99 -8.81 -5.41
N ARG A 89 1.02 -9.41 -6.60
CA ARG A 89 0.01 -10.36 -7.07
C ARG A 89 0.15 -11.67 -6.30
N SER A 90 -0.94 -12.20 -5.76
CA SER A 90 -0.94 -13.44 -4.98
C SER A 90 -0.67 -14.70 -5.82
N ARG A 91 -1.04 -14.67 -7.11
CA ARG A 91 -0.95 -15.79 -8.04
C ARG A 91 -0.44 -15.31 -9.39
N THR A 92 0.64 -15.93 -9.87
CA THR A 92 1.23 -15.62 -11.17
C THR A 92 1.44 -16.92 -11.91
N THR A 93 0.77 -17.12 -13.05
CA THR A 93 1.06 -18.28 -13.89
C THR A 93 2.11 -17.89 -14.94
N LYS A 94 3.15 -18.72 -15.07
CA LYS A 94 4.27 -18.48 -16.00
C LYS A 94 4.22 -19.35 -17.26
N THR A 95 3.06 -19.89 -17.61
CA THR A 95 2.93 -20.65 -18.86
C THR A 95 3.05 -19.69 -20.06
N PRO A 96 3.67 -20.11 -21.18
CA PRO A 96 3.91 -19.22 -22.33
C PRO A 96 2.66 -18.49 -22.83
N ALA A 97 1.53 -19.19 -22.95
CA ALA A 97 0.27 -18.59 -23.39
C ALA A 97 -0.27 -17.52 -22.43
N LYS A 98 -0.18 -17.75 -21.11
CA LYS A 98 -0.62 -16.76 -20.11
C LYS A 98 0.32 -15.57 -20.01
N VAL A 99 1.62 -15.81 -20.17
CA VAL A 99 2.64 -14.75 -20.25
C VAL A 99 2.38 -13.84 -21.44
N ALA A 100 2.16 -14.40 -22.63
CA ALA A 100 1.88 -13.62 -23.85
C ALA A 100 0.58 -12.81 -23.71
N SER A 101 -0.48 -13.41 -23.16
CA SER A 101 -1.74 -12.72 -22.91
C SER A 101 -1.58 -11.57 -21.89
N ALA A 102 -0.93 -11.83 -20.75
CA ALA A 102 -0.73 -10.82 -19.72
C ALA A 102 0.18 -9.67 -20.17
N ALA A 103 1.26 -9.98 -20.91
CA ALA A 103 2.16 -8.98 -21.48
C ALA A 103 1.41 -8.05 -22.44
N ARG A 104 0.52 -8.59 -23.29
CA ARG A 104 -0.34 -7.80 -24.18
C ARG A 104 -1.30 -6.90 -23.41
N MET A 105 -2.01 -7.43 -22.41
CA MET A 105 -2.95 -6.63 -21.60
C MET A 105 -2.24 -5.48 -20.87
N LEU A 106 -1.00 -5.71 -20.43
CA LEU A 106 -0.20 -4.71 -19.73
C LEU A 106 0.61 -3.81 -20.67
N SER A 107 0.53 -4.02 -21.99
CA SER A 107 1.32 -3.31 -23.01
C SER A 107 2.82 -3.33 -22.70
N VAL A 108 3.37 -4.52 -22.43
CA VAL A 108 4.81 -4.76 -22.18
C VAL A 108 5.29 -5.97 -22.97
N SER A 109 6.62 -6.16 -23.06
CA SER A 109 7.18 -7.38 -23.63
C SER A 109 6.97 -8.60 -22.71
N PRO A 110 6.91 -9.83 -23.25
CA PRO A 110 6.90 -11.06 -22.45
C PRO A 110 8.05 -11.15 -21.44
N GLU A 111 9.24 -10.70 -21.80
CA GLU A 111 10.44 -10.71 -20.96
C GLU A 111 10.31 -9.73 -19.78
N ALA A 112 9.77 -8.53 -20.05
CA ALA A 112 9.46 -7.56 -19.02
C ALA A 112 8.39 -8.10 -18.07
N PHE A 113 7.32 -8.71 -18.60
CA PHE A 113 6.29 -9.35 -17.78
C PHE A 113 6.88 -10.47 -16.92
N LEU A 114 7.71 -11.36 -17.46
CA LEU A 114 8.32 -12.45 -16.68
C LEU A 114 9.17 -11.94 -15.52
N THR A 115 9.95 -10.88 -15.77
CA THR A 115 10.76 -10.20 -14.74
C THR A 115 9.92 -9.63 -13.61
N HIS A 116 8.73 -9.13 -13.94
CA HIS A 116 7.81 -8.41 -13.06
C HIS A 116 6.50 -9.14 -12.83
N SER A 117 6.50 -10.47 -12.95
CA SER A 117 5.26 -11.26 -13.04
C SER A 117 4.39 -11.15 -11.77
N ASP A 118 5.02 -10.89 -10.63
CA ASP A 118 4.40 -10.68 -9.32
C ASP A 118 4.05 -9.21 -9.02
N GLN A 119 4.40 -8.28 -9.90
CA GLN A 119 4.19 -6.85 -9.71
C GLN A 119 2.96 -6.35 -10.47
N TYR A 120 2.35 -5.31 -9.91
CA TYR A 120 1.33 -4.53 -10.59
C TYR A 120 1.99 -3.45 -11.47
N ARG A 121 1.29 -2.99 -12.49
CA ARG A 121 1.57 -1.73 -13.19
C ARG A 121 0.63 -0.65 -12.65
N ALA A 122 0.99 0.61 -12.87
CA ALA A 122 0.13 1.74 -12.50
C ALA A 122 -1.26 1.70 -13.16
N SER A 123 -1.42 1.01 -14.29
CA SER A 123 -2.70 0.83 -14.98
C SER A 123 -3.58 -0.28 -14.42
N ASN A 124 -3.15 -1.02 -13.38
CA ASN A 124 -3.96 -2.09 -12.82
C ASN A 124 -5.04 -1.60 -11.85
N PHE A 125 -4.77 -0.49 -11.16
CA PHE A 125 -5.68 0.19 -10.27
C PHE A 125 -5.18 1.63 -10.10
N ASP A 126 -6.04 2.57 -9.75
CA ASP A 126 -5.69 3.99 -9.70
C ASP A 126 -5.02 4.39 -8.38
N VAL A 127 -5.46 3.75 -7.29
CA VAL A 127 -5.02 4.03 -5.91
C VAL A 127 -4.78 2.74 -5.15
N VAL A 128 -3.76 2.71 -4.29
CA VAL A 128 -3.57 1.66 -3.27
C VAL A 128 -3.90 2.20 -1.89
N ALA A 129 -4.59 1.40 -1.08
CA ALA A 129 -4.85 1.65 0.33
C ALA A 129 -4.10 0.64 1.21
N THR A 130 -3.64 1.07 2.38
CA THR A 130 -3.02 0.16 3.35
C THR A 130 -3.18 0.61 4.80
N SER A 131 -3.40 -0.35 5.69
CA SER A 131 -3.24 -0.17 7.13
C SER A 131 -1.81 -0.49 7.56
N ILE A 132 -1.26 0.30 8.47
CA ILE A 132 0.09 0.08 9.01
C ILE A 132 0.15 -1.04 10.07
N GLY A 133 -0.98 -1.51 10.58
CA GLY A 133 -0.99 -2.41 11.75
C GLY A 133 -0.15 -3.66 11.58
N ASN A 134 -0.21 -4.29 10.40
CA ASN A 134 0.53 -5.52 10.09
C ASN A 134 2.07 -5.34 10.12
N ALA A 135 2.56 -4.10 10.04
CA ALA A 135 3.99 -3.77 10.11
C ALA A 135 4.63 -4.07 11.47
N PHE A 136 3.82 -4.16 12.52
CA PHE A 136 4.24 -4.32 13.91
C PHE A 136 3.99 -5.73 14.46
N TYR A 137 3.68 -6.67 13.58
CA TYR A 137 3.49 -8.07 13.94
C TYR A 137 4.62 -8.95 13.48
N GLU A 138 4.89 -9.98 14.27
CA GLU A 138 5.87 -11.02 13.99
C GLU A 138 5.22 -12.41 14.04
N THR A 139 5.91 -13.40 13.49
CA THR A 139 5.54 -14.80 13.66
C THR A 139 6.53 -15.42 14.62
N LEU A 140 6.03 -15.81 15.78
CA LEU A 140 6.81 -16.46 16.83
C LEU A 140 6.29 -17.86 17.06
N GLU A 141 7.18 -18.74 17.51
CA GLU A 141 6.79 -20.03 18.06
C GLU A 141 6.22 -19.83 19.48
N ASP A 142 5.13 -20.53 19.81
CA ASP A 142 4.66 -20.64 21.18
C ASP A 142 5.33 -21.82 21.91
N GLU A 143 4.96 -22.02 23.17
CA GLU A 143 5.54 -23.07 24.03
C GLU A 143 5.31 -24.48 23.49
N ASP A 144 4.28 -24.66 22.65
CA ASP A 144 3.89 -25.93 22.04
C ASP A 144 4.49 -26.13 20.63
N GLY A 145 5.34 -25.21 20.17
CA GLY A 145 5.95 -25.28 18.84
C GLY A 145 5.10 -24.69 17.71
N ASN A 146 3.96 -24.04 18.02
CA ASN A 146 3.05 -23.51 17.00
C ASN A 146 3.43 -22.07 16.60
N LEU A 147 3.33 -21.78 15.31
CA LEU A 147 3.59 -20.44 14.77
C LEU A 147 2.42 -19.50 15.03
N MET A 148 2.60 -18.60 15.98
CA MET A 148 1.64 -17.59 16.42
C MET A 148 1.95 -16.21 15.82
N TYR A 149 0.89 -15.47 15.51
CA TYR A 149 0.99 -14.12 14.98
C TYR A 149 0.81 -13.10 16.11
N LYS A 150 1.90 -12.52 16.61
CA LYS A 150 1.90 -11.69 17.81
C LYS A 150 2.20 -10.23 17.48
N PHE A 151 1.47 -9.31 18.11
CA PHE A 151 1.76 -7.89 18.02
C PHE A 151 2.97 -7.60 18.90
N GLN A 152 4.12 -7.37 18.27
CA GLN A 152 5.38 -7.24 18.97
C GLN A 152 6.24 -6.18 18.28
N PRO A 153 5.81 -4.90 18.35
CA PRO A 153 6.62 -3.81 17.80
C PRO A 153 7.99 -3.78 18.48
N THR A 154 9.03 -3.58 17.67
CA THR A 154 10.38 -3.24 18.16
C THR A 154 10.35 -1.96 19.00
N GLU A 155 11.39 -1.68 19.79
CA GLU A 155 11.46 -0.43 20.57
C GLU A 155 11.31 0.84 19.71
N ALA A 156 11.92 0.85 18.53
CA ALA A 156 11.71 1.93 17.56
C ALA A 156 10.27 1.98 17.05
N GLY A 157 9.62 0.82 16.88
CA GLY A 157 8.21 0.70 16.50
C GLY A 157 7.28 1.26 17.59
N LYS A 158 7.50 0.89 18.85
CA LYS A 158 6.76 1.45 20.00
C LYS A 158 6.92 2.97 20.06
N LYS A 159 8.14 3.48 19.92
CA LYS A 159 8.40 4.93 19.86
C LYS A 159 7.64 5.59 18.71
N PHE A 160 7.65 5.00 17.52
CA PHE A 160 6.91 5.51 16.37
C PHE A 160 5.40 5.53 16.62
N ILE A 161 4.82 4.44 17.11
CA ILE A 161 3.38 4.36 17.42
C ILE A 161 2.99 5.43 18.43
N LYS A 162 3.77 5.62 19.50
CA LYS A 162 3.51 6.68 20.49
C LYS A 162 3.57 8.08 19.87
N ARG A 163 4.47 8.32 18.92
CA ARG A 163 4.55 9.61 18.20
C ARG A 163 3.33 9.86 17.30
N LEU A 164 2.61 8.83 16.88
CA LEU A 164 1.32 8.98 16.19
C LEU A 164 0.18 9.43 17.13
N ASN A 165 0.48 9.62 18.43
CA ASN A 165 -0.42 10.10 19.48
C ASN A 165 -1.71 9.26 19.62
N PRO A 166 -1.59 7.96 19.96
CA PRO A 166 -2.75 7.11 20.20
C PRO A 166 -3.52 7.60 21.45
N PRO A 167 -4.85 7.45 21.48
CA PRO A 167 -5.67 7.94 22.58
C PRO A 167 -5.43 7.17 23.90
N VAL A 168 -4.98 5.92 23.82
CA VAL A 168 -4.76 5.04 24.97
C VAL A 168 -3.48 4.22 24.74
N ASP A 169 -2.61 4.16 25.75
CA ASP A 169 -1.32 3.45 25.73
C ASP A 169 -1.43 2.08 26.42
N ASN A 170 -2.21 1.17 25.85
CA ASN A 170 -2.21 -0.26 26.20
C ASN A 170 -2.19 -1.13 24.95
N GLU A 171 -1.71 -2.36 25.05
CA GLU A 171 -1.44 -3.21 23.89
C GLU A 171 -2.65 -3.38 22.96
N ILE A 172 -3.84 -3.66 23.51
CA ILE A 172 -5.05 -3.88 22.73
C ILE A 172 -5.46 -2.60 21.99
N ALA A 173 -5.46 -1.47 22.69
CA ALA A 173 -5.80 -0.17 22.10
C ALA A 173 -4.76 0.27 21.05
N LEU A 174 -3.47 -0.01 21.26
CA LEU A 174 -2.42 0.27 20.29
C LEU A 174 -2.57 -0.57 19.04
N GLN A 175 -2.91 -1.87 19.17
CA GLN A 175 -3.20 -2.76 18.05
C GLN A 175 -4.35 -2.18 17.21
N GLU A 176 -5.48 -1.89 17.84
CA GLU A 176 -6.65 -1.32 17.16
C GLU A 176 -6.31 0.02 16.50
N PHE A 177 -5.58 0.89 17.20
CA PHE A 177 -5.14 2.18 16.68
C PHE A 177 -4.32 2.02 15.40
N VAL A 178 -3.28 1.18 15.39
CA VAL A 178 -2.46 1.01 14.18
C VAL A 178 -3.20 0.28 13.05
N TYR A 179 -4.19 -0.57 13.37
CA TYR A 179 -5.06 -1.15 12.35
C TYR A 179 -5.94 -0.10 11.68
N ASN A 180 -6.42 0.88 12.44
CA ASN A 180 -7.26 1.96 11.93
C ASN A 180 -6.46 3.11 11.30
N LYS A 181 -5.13 3.10 11.40
CA LYS A 181 -4.25 4.04 10.68
C LYS A 181 -4.06 3.59 9.23
N VAL A 182 -4.87 4.15 8.34
CA VAL A 182 -4.93 3.84 6.91
C VAL A 182 -4.32 4.95 6.06
N TYR A 183 -3.53 4.55 5.07
CA TYR A 183 -2.85 5.43 4.13
C TYR A 183 -3.18 5.05 2.68
N PHE A 184 -3.15 6.05 1.80
CA PHE A 184 -3.45 5.93 0.38
C PHE A 184 -2.32 6.53 -0.46
N ALA A 185 -2.10 6.00 -1.66
CA ALA A 185 -1.23 6.60 -2.66
C ALA A 185 -1.77 6.32 -4.07
N SER A 186 -1.60 7.28 -4.99
CA SER A 186 -1.83 7.03 -6.41
C SER A 186 -0.83 5.99 -6.93
N SER A 187 -1.30 5.05 -7.74
CA SER A 187 -0.46 4.04 -8.38
C SER A 187 0.62 4.63 -9.28
N LEU A 188 0.34 5.77 -9.91
CA LEU A 188 1.31 6.50 -10.73
C LEU A 188 2.49 7.01 -9.89
N ASP A 189 2.22 7.44 -8.66
CA ASP A 189 3.19 8.07 -7.77
C ASP A 189 4.07 7.04 -7.02
N ILE A 190 3.68 5.76 -7.05
CA ILE A 190 4.45 4.66 -6.45
C ILE A 190 5.00 3.64 -7.47
N ALA A 191 4.65 3.79 -8.75
CA ALA A 191 5.24 3.02 -9.84
C ALA A 191 6.64 3.50 -10.16
N VAL A 192 7.50 2.61 -10.65
CA VAL A 192 8.83 2.97 -11.15
C VAL A 192 8.67 3.91 -12.34
N SER A 193 9.05 5.17 -12.16
CA SER A 193 9.10 6.17 -13.22
C SER A 193 10.05 7.30 -12.84
N SER A 194 10.57 7.99 -13.85
CA SER A 194 11.36 9.22 -13.64
C SER A 194 10.52 10.32 -12.96
N LYS A 195 9.20 10.34 -13.19
CA LYS A 195 8.25 11.31 -12.62
C LYS A 195 7.99 11.09 -11.14
N SER A 196 7.84 9.84 -10.71
CA SER A 196 7.62 9.47 -9.31
C SER A 196 8.93 9.41 -8.50
N GLY A 197 10.08 9.35 -9.17
CA GLY A 197 11.40 9.17 -8.52
C GLY A 197 11.62 7.78 -7.94
N VAL A 198 10.70 6.83 -8.15
CA VAL A 198 10.81 5.45 -7.68
C VAL A 198 11.70 4.66 -8.62
N VAL A 199 12.69 3.96 -8.07
CA VAL A 199 13.66 3.16 -8.83
C VAL A 199 13.38 1.66 -8.68
N CYS A 200 13.44 0.93 -9.79
CA CYS A 200 13.26 -0.52 -9.79
C CYS A 200 14.44 -1.22 -9.11
N ASN A 201 14.15 -2.13 -8.18
CA ASN A 201 15.16 -2.92 -7.46
C ASN A 201 15.34 -4.35 -8.00
N LYS A 202 14.53 -4.80 -8.97
CA LYS A 202 14.63 -6.15 -9.56
C LYS A 202 15.93 -6.23 -10.36
N ARG A 203 16.84 -7.12 -10.00
CA ARG A 203 18.16 -7.24 -10.65
C ARG A 203 18.07 -7.42 -12.16
N SER A 204 17.17 -8.27 -12.64
CA SER A 204 16.99 -8.62 -14.06
C SER A 204 16.24 -7.57 -14.89
N CYS A 205 15.69 -6.52 -14.29
CA CYS A 205 15.05 -5.44 -15.02
C CYS A 205 16.12 -4.54 -15.67
N LEU A 206 16.03 -4.31 -16.99
CA LEU A 206 16.98 -3.44 -17.70
C LEU A 206 16.63 -1.96 -17.58
N ASP A 207 15.33 -1.64 -17.51
CA ASP A 207 14.85 -0.27 -17.33
C ASP A 207 14.59 0.04 -15.85
N LYS A 208 15.60 0.55 -15.16
CA LYS A 208 15.51 0.81 -13.72
C LYS A 208 14.68 2.04 -13.37
N SER A 209 14.51 2.96 -14.30
CA SER A 209 13.92 4.27 -14.05
C SER A 209 12.51 4.43 -14.57
N ASP A 210 12.07 3.61 -15.53
CA ASP A 210 10.77 3.84 -16.20
C ASP A 210 10.00 2.57 -16.58
N CYS A 211 10.31 1.42 -15.96
CA CYS A 211 9.59 0.18 -16.29
C CYS A 211 8.07 0.22 -15.97
N GLY A 212 7.60 1.21 -15.20
CA GLY A 212 6.19 1.44 -14.91
C GLY A 212 5.52 0.36 -14.05
N PHE A 213 6.31 -0.51 -13.42
CA PHE A 213 5.84 -1.48 -12.44
C PHE A 213 5.91 -0.88 -11.04
N ILE A 214 4.90 -1.15 -10.22
CA ILE A 214 4.90 -0.86 -8.79
C ILE A 214 5.83 -1.87 -8.12
N PRO A 215 6.79 -1.45 -7.28
CA PRO A 215 7.60 -2.38 -6.49
C PRO A 215 6.71 -3.39 -5.73
N ASN A 216 7.21 -4.60 -5.44
CA ASN A 216 6.45 -5.53 -4.58
C ASN A 216 6.20 -4.96 -3.17
N TYR A 217 7.07 -4.04 -2.76
CA TYR A 217 7.08 -3.40 -1.46
C TYR A 217 7.31 -1.89 -1.60
N PRO A 218 6.36 -1.10 -2.13
CA PRO A 218 6.44 0.34 -2.03
C PRO A 218 6.48 0.73 -0.55
N VAL A 219 7.17 1.82 -0.26
CA VAL A 219 7.49 2.22 1.12
C VAL A 219 6.74 3.49 1.46
N ILE A 220 6.08 3.51 2.61
CA ILE A 220 5.67 4.74 3.28
C ILE A 220 6.88 5.25 4.06
N ASN A 221 7.34 6.46 3.76
CA ASN A 221 8.47 7.06 4.43
C ASN A 221 7.99 8.21 5.32
N PHE A 222 8.13 8.08 6.64
CA PHE A 222 7.75 9.09 7.63
C PHE A 222 8.90 10.06 7.98
N GLY A 223 10.05 9.89 7.34
CA GLY A 223 11.28 10.61 7.65
C GLY A 223 11.87 10.24 9.00
N ASN A 224 12.93 10.94 9.40
CA ASN A 224 13.44 10.87 10.75
C ASN A 224 12.49 11.55 11.75
N ILE A 225 11.65 10.76 12.42
CA ILE A 225 10.68 11.29 13.41
C ILE A 225 11.34 11.89 14.65
N THR A 226 12.63 11.60 14.89
CA THR A 226 13.37 12.12 16.05
C THR A 226 13.82 13.56 15.87
N GLU A 227 13.83 14.04 14.62
CA GLU A 227 14.08 15.43 14.27
C GLU A 227 12.80 16.27 14.26
N LEU A 228 11.62 15.62 14.33
CA LEU A 228 10.34 16.31 14.39
C LEU A 228 10.09 16.88 15.79
N SER A 229 9.56 18.09 15.84
CA SER A 229 9.13 18.72 17.10
C SER A 229 8.14 17.82 17.87
N PRO A 230 8.19 17.74 19.21
CA PRO A 230 7.37 16.81 20.00
C PRO A 230 5.86 16.97 19.81
N ASP A 231 5.38 18.16 19.46
CA ASP A 231 3.98 18.50 19.19
C ASP A 231 3.50 18.08 17.79
N LEU A 232 4.42 17.76 16.87
CA LEU A 232 4.08 17.32 15.52
C LEU A 232 3.90 15.81 15.45
N ILE A 233 2.76 15.39 14.90
CA ILE A 233 2.47 13.99 14.56
C ILE A 233 3.21 13.64 13.27
N PRO A 234 3.98 12.54 13.22
CA PRO A 234 4.65 12.10 12.00
C PRO A 234 3.65 11.85 10.87
N SER A 235 3.88 12.45 9.72
CA SER A 235 3.16 12.18 8.47
C SER A 235 4.13 11.63 7.42
N PRO A 236 3.64 10.91 6.39
CA PRO A 236 4.49 10.52 5.28
C PRO A 236 5.12 11.74 4.59
N LYS A 237 6.40 11.62 4.22
CA LYS A 237 7.17 12.60 3.43
C LYS A 237 7.08 12.36 1.93
N ASN A 238 6.61 11.19 1.52
CA ASN A 238 6.40 10.83 0.13
C ASN A 238 4.92 10.81 -0.23
N HIS A 239 4.56 10.28 -1.40
CA HIS A 239 3.22 10.35 -2.01
C HIS A 239 2.09 9.60 -1.27
N TRP A 240 2.35 9.10 -0.06
CA TRP A 240 1.33 8.49 0.77
C TRP A 240 0.63 9.56 1.60
N ILE A 241 -0.68 9.44 1.75
CA ILE A 241 -1.49 10.35 2.57
C ILE A 241 -2.38 9.56 3.52
N GLU A 242 -2.74 10.18 4.64
CA GLU A 242 -3.70 9.61 5.60
C GLU A 242 -5.13 9.63 5.02
N ILE A 243 -5.97 8.71 5.49
CA ILE A 243 -7.36 8.57 5.03
C ILE A 243 -8.19 9.85 5.23
N GLU A 244 -7.88 10.65 6.25
CA GLU A 244 -8.53 11.93 6.52
C GLU A 244 -8.33 12.94 5.37
N ARG A 245 -7.32 12.75 4.51
CA ARG A 245 -7.02 13.60 3.35
C ARG A 245 -7.38 12.93 2.01
N VAL A 246 -8.04 11.78 2.04
CA VAL A 246 -8.23 10.93 0.85
C VAL A 246 -9.07 11.60 -0.25
N GLU A 247 -10.00 12.48 0.12
CA GLU A 247 -10.82 13.22 -0.84
C GLU A 247 -9.95 14.08 -1.78
N GLN A 248 -8.92 14.75 -1.23
CA GLN A 248 -7.97 15.54 -2.01
C GLN A 248 -7.24 14.66 -3.03
N LEU A 249 -6.75 13.49 -2.59
CA LEU A 249 -6.08 12.55 -3.50
C LEU A 249 -7.03 12.08 -4.60
N PHE A 250 -8.28 11.76 -4.28
CA PHE A 250 -9.23 11.34 -5.31
C PHE A 250 -9.50 12.44 -6.33
N LYS A 251 -9.61 13.71 -5.92
CA LYS A 251 -9.69 14.86 -6.83
C LYS A 251 -8.46 14.94 -7.73
N GLU A 252 -7.25 14.82 -7.16
CA GLU A 252 -6.01 14.84 -7.94
C GLU A 252 -5.88 13.64 -8.91
N VAL A 253 -6.42 12.48 -8.55
CA VAL A 253 -6.45 11.30 -9.42
C VAL A 253 -7.48 11.46 -10.54
N LEU A 254 -8.64 12.08 -10.28
CA LEU A 254 -9.65 12.36 -11.32
C LEU A 254 -9.12 13.17 -12.50
N ASP A 255 -8.17 14.06 -12.23
CA ASP A 255 -7.52 14.91 -13.25
C ASP A 255 -6.53 14.13 -14.12
N ARG A 256 -6.10 12.94 -13.66
CA ARG A 256 -5.10 12.09 -14.32
C ARG A 256 -5.73 10.92 -15.09
N ILE A 257 -7.01 10.62 -14.89
CA ILE A 257 -7.75 9.51 -15.51
C ILE A 257 -8.81 9.96 -16.51
#